data_AF-A0A355IR56-F1
#
_entry.id   AF-A0A355IR56-F1
#
_cell.length_a   1.000
_cell.length_b   1.000
_cell.length_c   1.000
_cell.angle_alpha   90.00
_cell.angle_beta   90.00
_cell.angle_gamma   90.00
#
_symmetry.space_group_name_H-M   'P 1'
#
loop_
_entity.id
_entity.type
_entity.pdbx_description
1 polymer ?
#
loop_
_entity_poly.entity_id
_entity_poly.type
_entity_poly.pdbx_seq_one_letter_code
_entity_poly.pdbx_strand_id
1 'polypeptide(L)'
;MSIDLNQTGVPMSQDLIGAFFEDINYGADGGLYAELVQNRSFEYYAVTGYTNQGPLTAWTTVQEGGAQVTLAVENQAPLNSSNTNYLKVAINQTGTATGV
;
A
#
# COMPACT_ATOMS: atom_id res chain seq x y z
N MET A 1 -35.70 20.92 31.78
CA MET A 1 -34.78 21.69 30.91
C MET A 1 -35.56 22.89 30.38
N SER A 2 -35.05 24.11 30.51
CA SER A 2 -35.65 25.33 29.96
C SER A 2 -34.58 26.04 29.11
N ILE A 3 -34.96 26.54 27.94
CA ILE A 3 -34.09 27.25 26.99
C ILE A 3 -34.65 28.67 26.82
N ASP A 4 -33.80 29.68 26.93
CA ASP A 4 -34.18 31.09 26.70
C ASP A 4 -34.04 31.43 25.22
N LEU A 5 -35.15 31.76 24.57
CA LEU A 5 -35.23 32.08 23.14
C LEU A 5 -35.05 33.58 22.85
N ASN A 6 -34.93 34.42 23.89
CA ASN A 6 -34.80 35.87 23.72
C ASN A 6 -33.35 36.34 23.58
N GLN A 7 -32.38 35.41 23.61
CA GLN A 7 -30.96 35.71 23.47
C GLN A 7 -30.43 35.17 22.15
N THR A 8 -29.81 36.04 21.35
CA THR A 8 -29.03 35.61 20.19
C THR A 8 -27.72 34.99 20.67
N GLY A 9 -27.49 33.72 20.33
CA GLY A 9 -26.25 33.01 20.68
C GLY A 9 -25.00 33.57 20.00
N VAL A 10 -23.84 33.02 20.35
CA VAL A 10 -22.57 33.36 19.70
C VAL A 10 -22.50 32.78 18.28
N PRO A 11 -21.87 33.47 17.31
CA PRO A 11 -21.61 32.89 16.01
C PRO A 11 -20.78 31.59 16.15
N MET A 12 -21.26 30.51 15.56
CA MET A 12 -20.57 29.23 15.54
C MET A 12 -19.67 29.18 14.30
N SER A 13 -18.38 28.85 14.50
CA SER A 13 -17.46 28.63 13.39
C SER A 13 -17.95 27.49 12.51
N GLN A 14 -17.82 27.63 11.20
CA GLN A 14 -18.08 26.53 10.25
C GLN A 14 -17.00 25.44 10.34
N ASP A 15 -15.83 25.77 10.89
CA ASP A 15 -14.73 24.83 11.07
C ASP A 15 -14.85 23.99 12.36
N LEU A 16 -15.94 24.17 13.13
CA LEU A 16 -16.15 23.44 14.37
C LEU A 16 -16.26 21.91 14.13
N ILE A 17 -16.76 21.52 12.96
CA ILE A 17 -16.93 20.13 12.56
C ILE A 17 -16.07 19.86 11.34
N GLY A 18 -15.09 18.97 11.49
CA GLY A 18 -14.18 18.56 10.42
C GLY A 18 -13.64 17.15 10.67
N ALA A 19 -12.72 16.73 9.81
CA ALA A 19 -12.06 15.44 9.92
C ALA A 19 -10.54 15.63 10.02
N PHE A 20 -9.91 14.85 10.89
CA PHE A 20 -8.46 14.65 10.89
C PHE A 20 -8.16 13.36 10.12
N PHE A 21 -7.09 13.37 9.32
CA PHE A 21 -6.70 12.22 8.52
C PHE A 21 -5.19 11.98 8.63
N GLU A 22 -4.85 10.73 8.90
CA GLU A 22 -3.50 10.16 8.87
C GLU A 22 -3.61 8.81 8.15
N ASP A 23 -2.55 8.41 7.44
CA ASP A 23 -2.47 7.05 6.95
C ASP A 23 -2.13 6.07 8.09
N ILE A 24 -3.17 5.61 8.77
CA ILE A 24 -3.09 4.59 9.81
C ILE A 24 -4.18 3.54 9.53
N ASN A 25 -3.87 2.27 9.78
CA ASN A 25 -4.77 1.14 9.53
C ASN A 25 -5.25 1.03 8.06
N TYR A 26 -4.38 1.30 7.09
CA TYR A 26 -4.73 1.36 5.65
C TYR A 26 -5.78 2.44 5.36
N GLY A 27 -5.68 3.58 6.04
CA GLY A 27 -6.62 4.70 5.91
C GLY A 27 -6.44 5.43 4.58
N ALA A 28 -5.20 5.58 4.09
CA ALA A 28 -4.90 6.11 2.77
C ALA A 28 -4.65 4.97 1.79
N ASP A 29 -3.46 4.35 1.84
CA ASP A 29 -3.10 3.25 0.94
C ASP A 29 -3.85 1.97 1.32
N GLY A 30 -4.72 1.48 0.43
CA GLY A 30 -5.66 0.39 0.70
C GLY A 30 -7.01 0.83 1.29
N GLY A 31 -7.21 2.14 1.45
CA GLY A 31 -8.44 2.75 1.95
C GLY A 31 -8.95 3.84 1.01
N LEU A 32 -8.75 5.11 1.39
CA LEU A 32 -9.24 6.25 0.60
C LEU A 32 -8.56 6.36 -0.77
N TYR A 33 -7.28 5.99 -0.89
CA TYR A 33 -6.59 5.93 -2.17
C TYR A 33 -6.99 4.65 -2.92
N ALA A 34 -7.61 4.82 -4.09
CA ALA A 34 -8.26 3.74 -4.84
C ALA A 34 -7.29 2.77 -5.56
N GLU A 35 -6.00 2.78 -5.24
CA GLU A 35 -5.07 1.77 -5.74
C GLU A 35 -5.38 0.41 -5.11
N LEU A 36 -5.42 -0.63 -5.96
CA LEU A 36 -5.78 -1.99 -5.56
C LEU A 36 -4.55 -2.88 -5.37
N VAL A 37 -3.42 -2.52 -5.99
CA VAL A 37 -2.17 -3.28 -5.89
C VAL A 37 -1.35 -2.80 -4.70
N GLN A 38 -1.29 -3.62 -3.65
CA GLN A 38 -0.43 -3.37 -2.51
C GLN A 38 1.05 -3.54 -2.88
N ASN A 39 1.92 -2.66 -2.35
CA ASN A 39 3.36 -2.73 -2.58
C ASN A 39 3.74 -2.76 -4.08
N ARG A 40 3.02 -1.97 -4.90
CA ARG A 40 3.16 -1.92 -6.37
C ARG A 40 4.53 -1.48 -6.89
N SER A 41 5.38 -0.94 -6.02
CA SER A 41 6.74 -0.47 -6.35
C SER A 41 7.82 -1.15 -5.51
N PHE A 42 7.49 -2.20 -4.75
CA PHE A 42 8.46 -3.03 -4.03
C PHE A 42 9.27 -2.27 -2.94
N GLU A 43 8.70 -1.20 -2.40
CA GLU A 43 9.36 -0.30 -1.42
C GLU A 43 9.24 -0.78 0.03
N TYR A 44 8.51 -1.87 0.30
CA TYR A 44 8.35 -2.36 1.67
C TYR A 44 9.66 -2.91 2.23
N TYR A 45 9.95 -2.56 3.48
CA TYR A 45 11.13 -3.01 4.22
C TYR A 45 10.77 -3.36 5.66
N ALA A 46 11.59 -4.23 6.26
CA ALA A 46 11.36 -4.66 7.64
C ALA A 46 11.77 -3.54 8.61
N VAL A 47 10.97 -3.35 9.65
CA VAL A 47 11.27 -2.43 10.74
C VAL A 47 11.29 -3.23 12.02
N THR A 48 12.47 -3.39 12.61
CA THR A 48 12.71 -4.18 13.82
C THR A 48 11.73 -3.78 14.93
N GLY A 49 10.94 -4.74 15.41
CA GLY A 49 9.95 -4.53 16.47
C GLY A 49 8.57 -4.05 16.01
N TYR A 50 8.39 -3.78 14.71
CA TYR A 50 7.13 -3.24 14.17
C TYR A 50 6.57 -4.06 13.00
N THR A 51 7.39 -4.39 11.99
CA THR A 51 6.94 -5.15 10.81
C THR A 51 8.05 -6.06 10.27
N ASN A 52 7.65 -7.22 9.74
CA ASN A 52 8.51 -8.15 9.01
C ASN A 52 8.26 -8.11 7.49
N GLN A 53 7.58 -7.08 7.00
CA GLN A 53 7.34 -6.89 5.57
C GLN A 53 8.67 -6.72 4.84
N GLY A 54 8.73 -7.23 3.62
CA GLY A 54 9.85 -7.04 2.72
C GLY A 54 9.42 -6.69 1.30
N PRO A 55 10.37 -6.56 0.37
CA PRO A 55 10.10 -6.08 -0.99
C PRO A 55 9.10 -6.92 -1.78
N LEU A 56 8.94 -8.20 -1.45
CA LEU A 56 7.98 -9.13 -2.06
C LEU A 56 6.67 -9.31 -1.27
N THR A 57 6.42 -8.49 -0.23
CA THR A 57 5.13 -8.52 0.48
C THR A 57 3.99 -8.29 -0.51
N ALA A 58 2.90 -9.06 -0.37
CA ALA A 58 1.72 -9.05 -1.26
C ALA A 58 1.96 -9.59 -2.69
N TRP A 59 3.16 -10.10 -2.99
CA TRP A 59 3.47 -10.76 -4.25
C TRP A 59 3.74 -12.26 -4.01
N THR A 60 3.23 -13.11 -4.88
CA THR A 60 3.46 -14.56 -4.84
C THR A 60 3.79 -15.07 -6.23
N THR A 61 4.34 -16.28 -6.34
CA THR A 61 4.61 -16.90 -7.63
C THR A 61 3.40 -17.71 -8.12
N VAL A 62 3.16 -17.66 -9.43
CA VAL A 62 2.32 -18.64 -10.12
C VAL A 62 3.22 -19.73 -10.67
N GLN A 63 3.03 -20.96 -10.21
CA GLN A 63 3.83 -22.13 -10.58
C GLN A 63 2.97 -23.37 -10.74
N GLU A 64 2.49 -23.63 -11.96
CA GLU A 64 1.59 -24.76 -12.25
C GLU A 64 2.19 -25.72 -13.29
N GLY A 65 1.86 -27.00 -13.19
CA GLY A 65 2.31 -28.02 -14.15
C GLY A 65 3.83 -28.24 -14.15
N GLY A 66 4.48 -28.11 -12.99
CA GLY A 66 5.93 -28.30 -12.84
C GLY A 66 6.77 -27.04 -13.12
N ALA A 67 6.13 -25.87 -13.27
CA ALA A 67 6.85 -24.61 -13.46
C ALA A 67 7.71 -24.24 -12.25
N GLN A 68 8.89 -23.67 -12.52
CA GLN A 68 9.80 -23.14 -11.50
C GLN A 68 10.08 -21.67 -11.76
N VAL A 69 9.69 -20.81 -10.82
CA VAL A 69 9.85 -19.36 -10.89
C VAL A 69 10.62 -18.84 -9.69
N THR A 70 11.54 -17.90 -9.91
CA THR A 70 12.19 -17.14 -8.85
C THR A 70 11.89 -15.66 -9.03
N LEU A 71 11.44 -15.04 -7.95
CA LEU A 71 11.26 -13.59 -7.87
C LEU A 71 12.44 -12.96 -7.13
N ALA A 72 12.90 -11.82 -7.64
CA ALA A 72 13.86 -10.96 -6.95
C ALA A 72 13.46 -9.49 -7.18
N VAL A 73 13.67 -8.65 -6.17
CA VAL A 73 13.59 -7.20 -6.35
C VAL A 73 15.01 -6.68 -6.56
N GLU A 74 15.22 -5.96 -7.65
CA GLU A 74 16.51 -5.40 -8.04
C GLU A 74 16.39 -3.89 -8.25
N ASN A 75 17.54 -3.19 -8.24
CA ASN A 75 17.61 -1.74 -8.41
C ASN A 75 18.76 -1.27 -9.32
N GLN A 76 19.39 -2.18 -10.08
CA GLN A 76 20.58 -1.89 -10.87
C GLN A 76 20.27 -1.17 -12.20
N ALA A 77 19.07 -1.35 -12.73
CA ALA A 77 18.56 -0.68 -13.93
C ALA A 77 17.14 -0.14 -13.66
N PRO A 78 17.01 0.90 -12.81
CA PRO A 78 15.72 1.41 -12.37
C PRO A 78 14.92 2.03 -13.52
N LEU A 79 13.59 2.05 -13.39
CA LEU A 79 12.72 2.71 -14.37
C LEU A 79 13.02 4.21 -14.48
N ASN A 80 13.23 4.86 -13.33
CA ASN A 80 13.63 6.26 -13.22
C ASN A 80 14.17 6.57 -11.80
N SER A 81 14.57 7.82 -11.55
CA SER A 81 15.14 8.25 -10.27
C SER A 81 14.16 8.19 -9.08
N SER A 82 12.86 8.15 -9.33
CA SER A 82 11.81 8.12 -8.29
C SER A 82 11.25 6.72 -8.05
N ASN A 83 11.46 5.78 -8.97
CA ASN A 83 11.01 4.39 -8.86
C ASN A 83 12.21 3.48 -9.18
N THR A 84 12.97 3.19 -8.13
CA THR A 84 14.29 2.57 -8.26
C THR A 84 14.26 1.05 -8.18
N ASN A 85 13.22 0.48 -7.57
CA ASN A 85 13.06 -0.96 -7.43
C ASN A 85 12.18 -1.54 -8.54
N TYR A 86 12.54 -2.72 -9.05
CA TYR A 86 11.74 -3.47 -10.01
C TYR A 86 11.75 -4.96 -9.69
N LEU A 87 10.65 -5.64 -10.06
CA LEU A 87 10.54 -7.09 -9.97
C LEU A 87 11.22 -7.75 -11.16
N LYS A 88 12.19 -8.61 -10.88
CA LYS A 88 12.75 -9.57 -11.81
C LYS A 88 12.09 -10.93 -11.62
N VAL A 89 11.52 -11.44 -12.71
CA VAL A 89 10.92 -12.77 -12.77
C VAL A 89 11.85 -13.68 -13.59
N ALA A 90 12.41 -14.69 -12.95
CA ALA A 90 13.20 -15.72 -13.62
C ALA A 90 12.37 -17.01 -13.74
N ILE A 91 12.07 -17.41 -14.97
CA ILE A 91 11.39 -18.69 -15.26
C ILE A 91 12.50 -19.73 -15.49
N ASN A 92 12.73 -20.56 -14.47
CA ASN A 92 13.77 -21.60 -14.50
C ASN A 92 13.28 -22.89 -15.18
N GLN A 93 11.98 -23.14 -15.12
CA GLN A 93 11.33 -24.26 -15.81
C GLN A 93 9.91 -23.85 -16.21
N THR A 94 9.52 -24.16 -17.45
CA THR A 94 8.15 -23.95 -17.93
C THR A 94 7.22 -25.05 -17.44
N GLY A 95 5.93 -24.72 -17.34
CA GLY A 95 4.85 -25.64 -17.00
C GLY A 95 3.56 -25.16 -17.64
N THR A 96 2.41 -25.48 -17.05
CA THR A 96 1.10 -25.07 -17.55
C THR A 96 0.85 -23.57 -17.33
N ALA A 97 1.33 -23.00 -16.21
CA ALA A 97 1.29 -21.58 -15.93
C ALA A 97 2.51 -21.14 -15.11
N THR A 98 3.04 -19.95 -15.41
CA THR A 98 4.25 -19.39 -14.78
C THR A 98 4.11 -17.88 -14.66
N GLY A 99 4.49 -17.29 -13.52
CA GLY A 99 4.47 -15.84 -13.35
C GLY A 99 4.40 -15.39 -11.90
N VAL A 100 3.69 -14.28 -11.72
CA VAL A 100 3.40 -13.56 -10.48
C VAL A 100 1.93 -13.14 -10.51
#